data_AF-A0A7U9MW34-F1
#
_entry.id   AF-A0A7U9MW34-F1
#
_cell.length_a   1.000
_cell.length_b   1.000
_cell.length_c   1.000
_cell.angle_alpha   90.00
_cell.angle_beta   90.00
_cell.angle_gamma   90.00
#
_symmetry.space_group_name_H-M   'P 1'
#
loop_
_entity.id
_entity.type
_entity.pdbx_description
1 polymer ?
#
loop_
_entity_poly.entity_id
_entity_poly.type
_entity_poly.pdbx_seq_one_letter_code
_entity_poly.pdbx_strand_id
1 'polypeptide(L)'
;MHIRTMKIGKVLFWLSLLAWFLLAIHANVKMTQSKNAQNTEPPFSLIYRLGDSTQRLTGFYENERLIFCLPGCIEMEDVSCSLNSEYNIKMDGITFCDGSKLDSIKEDMEYEALLFGTNGSDENIQERISVIFMRGSRIPCIRLDTTSGNLEYIHEEKGNFENGILQIWKADGQPDKIMKVKKISGRGNTAWDAIKKSYTIKLEDAADILGMGMAKTWILNANYYDGAYIRNQIGFEIARKGGIAYVPEEQFVDLYINGEYMGLYQLMEKIEAGKNRLDIGNDYLLEVDYMERAVLEEYILLENQQPLVIHAPEKERDINKVQAFFDRFQNSIEAGNVPSQNINMESFAKMFVMEEILQDMDFGYSSHFMYLDMDAEILYDGPVWDLDNTMGRGITKEAVSLYVTDYDLPYNNISRWYAVMYEQEDFRNMVREEYKNNFRESIVGLLETGIKEKTEMLAASVKMDEKRFCVPRSVFMPEASWEENIEYLESYLEDKLCIMDECFLEKDVQEENEEEFILPELQVQERPMEIDESAKDESAKQEAGNPATVTGFIAKNSLLFLLLGLSGTGIVLSCRNKKIGL
;
A
#
# COMPACT_ATOMS: atom_id res chain seq x y z
N MET A 1 -25.46 -16.13 46.94
CA MET A 1 -25.03 -14.72 46.98
C MET A 1 -25.11 -14.03 45.60
N HIS A 2 -26.09 -14.37 44.73
CA HIS A 2 -26.02 -14.06 43.29
C HIS A 2 -26.92 -12.93 42.75
N ILE A 3 -27.79 -12.32 43.58
CA ILE A 3 -28.82 -11.36 43.09
C ILE A 3 -28.39 -9.88 43.22
N ARG A 4 -27.32 -9.58 43.97
CA ARG A 4 -26.85 -8.18 44.17
C ARG A 4 -25.87 -7.68 43.09
N THR A 5 -25.13 -8.54 42.42
CA THR A 5 -24.15 -8.16 41.39
C THR A 5 -24.81 -7.61 40.11
N MET A 6 -25.94 -8.18 39.68
CA MET A 6 -26.66 -7.75 38.47
C MET A 6 -27.15 -6.30 38.49
N LYS A 7 -27.38 -5.68 39.65
CA LYS A 7 -27.82 -4.27 39.72
C LYS A 7 -26.67 -3.27 39.58
N ILE A 8 -25.48 -3.63 40.05
CA ILE A 8 -24.28 -2.77 39.92
C ILE A 8 -23.79 -2.78 38.47
N GLY A 9 -23.76 -3.95 37.81
CA GLY A 9 -23.43 -4.07 36.39
C GLY A 9 -24.31 -3.20 35.49
N LYS A 10 -25.62 -3.10 35.78
CA LYS A 10 -26.52 -2.21 35.02
C LYS A 10 -26.21 -0.71 35.21
N VAL A 11 -25.80 -0.28 36.40
CA VAL A 11 -25.45 1.14 36.64
C VAL A 11 -24.12 1.50 35.98
N LEU A 12 -23.12 0.61 36.07
CA LEU A 12 -21.85 0.75 35.36
C LEU A 12 -22.06 0.80 33.84
N PHE A 13 -22.92 -0.07 33.30
CA PHE A 13 -23.31 -0.06 31.89
C PHE A 13 -23.93 1.26 31.43
N TRP A 14 -24.80 1.89 32.23
CA TRP A 14 -25.37 3.19 31.89
C TRP A 14 -24.36 4.36 32.00
N LEU A 15 -23.41 4.28 32.94
CA LEU A 15 -22.33 5.26 33.07
C LEU A 15 -21.31 5.15 31.93
N SER A 16 -20.95 3.93 31.51
CA SER A 16 -20.09 3.72 30.34
C SER A 16 -20.77 4.20 29.06
N LEU A 17 -22.08 3.97 28.90
CA LEU A 17 -22.87 4.50 27.78
C LEU A 17 -22.86 6.03 27.71
N LEU A 18 -22.99 6.70 28.86
CA LEU A 18 -22.95 8.16 28.92
C LEU A 18 -21.54 8.71 28.60
N ALA A 19 -20.49 8.05 29.08
CA ALA A 19 -19.10 8.41 28.77
C ALA A 19 -18.78 8.21 27.27
N TRP A 20 -19.22 7.08 26.69
CA TRP A 20 -19.13 6.83 25.25
C TRP A 20 -19.87 7.88 24.42
N PHE A 21 -21.07 8.28 24.84
CA PHE A 21 -21.85 9.31 24.15
C PHE A 21 -21.14 10.67 24.16
N LEU A 22 -20.49 11.03 25.27
CA LEU A 22 -19.69 12.27 25.38
C LEU A 22 -18.40 12.20 24.54
N LEU A 23 -17.74 11.04 24.49
CA LEU A 23 -16.56 10.81 23.62
C LEU A 23 -16.92 10.86 22.13
N ALA A 24 -18.02 10.22 21.72
CA ALA A 24 -18.51 10.26 20.34
C ALA A 24 -18.93 11.67 19.89
N ILE A 25 -19.48 12.48 20.81
CA ILE A 25 -19.70 13.91 20.57
C ILE A 25 -18.36 14.64 20.41
N HIS A 26 -17.37 14.40 21.26
CA HIS A 26 -16.06 15.05 21.16
C HIS A 26 -15.31 14.67 19.86
N ALA A 27 -15.35 13.40 19.44
CA ALA A 27 -14.76 12.93 18.19
C ALA A 27 -15.47 13.50 16.96
N ASN A 28 -16.81 13.54 16.94
CA ASN A 28 -17.55 14.23 15.87
C ASN A 28 -17.26 15.73 15.84
N VAL A 29 -17.14 16.39 17.00
CA VAL A 29 -16.73 17.80 17.06
C VAL A 29 -15.34 17.99 16.47
N LYS A 30 -14.35 17.15 16.80
CA LYS A 30 -13.01 17.19 16.18
C LYS A 30 -13.04 16.94 14.67
N MET A 31 -13.75 15.91 14.19
CA MET A 31 -13.87 15.66 12.73
C MET A 31 -14.61 16.78 12.00
N THR A 32 -15.62 17.39 12.63
CA THR A 32 -16.34 18.53 12.05
C THR A 32 -15.48 19.80 12.06
N GLN A 33 -14.64 19.99 13.08
CA GLN A 33 -13.64 21.07 13.12
C GLN A 33 -12.57 20.87 12.05
N SER A 34 -12.04 19.65 11.87
CA SER A 34 -11.10 19.28 10.80
C SER A 34 -11.70 19.55 9.41
N LYS A 35 -12.92 19.06 9.13
CA LYS A 35 -13.61 19.32 7.85
C LYS A 35 -13.93 20.81 7.62
N ASN A 36 -14.22 21.57 8.68
CA ASN A 36 -14.42 23.01 8.56
C ASN A 36 -13.10 23.77 8.31
N ALA A 37 -11.97 23.29 8.81
CA ALA A 37 -10.63 23.85 8.54
C ALA A 37 -10.08 23.45 7.16
N GLN A 38 -10.48 22.30 6.62
CA GLN A 38 -10.14 21.90 5.23
C GLN A 38 -10.89 22.70 4.17
N ASN A 39 -12.05 23.30 4.50
CA ASN A 39 -12.86 24.09 3.56
C ASN A 39 -12.48 25.58 3.47
N THR A 40 -11.44 26.02 4.18
CA THR A 40 -10.86 27.36 4.03
C THR A 40 -9.61 27.29 3.17
N GLU A 41 -9.66 27.88 1.96
CA GLU A 41 -8.46 28.07 1.14
C GLU A 41 -7.39 28.80 1.97
N PRO A 42 -6.12 28.36 1.93
CA PRO A 42 -5.03 29.09 2.58
C PRO A 42 -4.98 30.54 2.11
N PRO A 43 -4.84 31.52 3.02
CA PRO A 43 -4.87 32.94 2.65
C PRO A 43 -3.66 33.38 1.80
N PHE A 44 -2.66 32.52 1.65
CA PHE A 44 -1.56 32.68 0.72
C PHE A 44 -1.06 31.32 0.22
N SER A 45 -0.39 31.34 -0.92
CA SER A 45 0.38 30.22 -1.47
C SER A 45 1.86 30.58 -1.56
N LEU A 46 2.71 29.61 -1.84
CA LEU A 46 4.12 29.84 -2.12
C LEU A 46 4.40 29.73 -3.62
N ILE A 47 5.41 30.46 -4.07
CA ILE A 47 5.96 30.38 -5.42
C ILE A 47 7.45 30.10 -5.32
N TYR A 48 7.92 29.11 -6.08
CA TYR A 48 9.34 28.85 -6.29
C TYR A 48 9.61 28.56 -7.77
N ARG A 49 10.89 28.41 -8.14
CA ARG A 49 11.28 28.04 -9.51
C ARG A 49 11.90 26.64 -9.51
N LEU A 50 11.55 25.86 -10.52
CA LEU A 50 12.26 24.64 -10.89
C LEU A 50 12.71 24.78 -12.35
N GLY A 51 14.00 25.08 -12.53
CA GLY A 51 14.56 25.53 -13.81
C GLY A 51 13.88 26.79 -14.35
N ASP A 52 13.36 26.71 -15.57
CA ASP A 52 12.63 27.80 -16.22
C ASP A 52 11.15 27.88 -15.82
N SER A 53 10.64 26.90 -15.09
CA SER A 53 9.23 26.84 -14.66
C SER A 53 9.02 27.52 -13.31
N THR A 54 7.99 28.35 -13.23
CA THR A 54 7.47 28.88 -11.95
C THR A 54 6.40 27.92 -11.43
N GLN A 55 6.55 27.47 -10.20
CA GLN A 55 5.67 26.50 -9.56
C GLN A 55 4.93 27.16 -8.39
N ARG A 56 3.66 26.81 -8.20
CA ARG A 56 2.85 27.20 -7.02
C ARG A 56 2.75 26.03 -6.05
N LEU A 57 2.88 26.32 -4.76
CA LEU A 57 2.66 25.38 -3.66
C LEU A 57 1.55 25.89 -2.74
N THR A 58 0.49 25.12 -2.62
CA THR A 58 -0.62 25.36 -1.68
C THR A 58 -0.33 24.60 -0.39
N GLY A 59 -0.47 25.27 0.75
CA GLY A 59 -0.34 24.65 2.06
C GLY A 59 -1.63 23.91 2.47
N PHE A 60 -1.56 23.10 3.51
CA PHE A 60 -2.73 22.42 4.08
C PHE A 60 -2.84 22.72 5.58
N TYR A 61 -4.04 22.67 6.13
CA TYR A 61 -4.28 22.85 7.56
C TYR A 61 -4.22 21.52 8.31
N GLU A 62 -3.41 21.45 9.37
CA GLU A 62 -3.42 20.35 10.35
C GLU A 62 -3.35 20.89 11.77
N ASN A 63 -4.28 20.48 12.64
CA ASN A 63 -4.47 20.99 14.01
C ASN A 63 -4.35 22.53 14.11
N GLU A 64 -5.12 23.27 13.29
CA GLU A 64 -5.16 24.74 13.21
C GLU A 64 -3.85 25.42 12.73
N ARG A 65 -2.86 24.65 12.25
CA ARG A 65 -1.62 25.17 11.65
C ARG A 65 -1.64 25.02 10.14
N LEU A 66 -1.26 26.06 9.41
CA LEU A 66 -1.02 26.01 7.97
C LEU A 66 0.40 25.49 7.71
N ILE A 67 0.52 24.34 7.05
CA ILE A 67 1.79 23.68 6.78
C ILE A 67 2.10 23.75 5.28
N PHE A 68 3.32 24.17 4.95
CA PHE A 68 3.87 24.12 3.59
C PHE A 68 5.02 23.11 3.52
N CYS A 69 4.97 22.21 2.54
CA CYS A 69 5.96 21.15 2.34
C CYS A 69 6.74 21.38 1.04
N LEU A 70 7.94 21.97 1.14
CA LEU A 70 8.81 22.29 0.00
C LEU A 70 9.59 21.05 -0.49
N PRO A 71 9.86 20.90 -1.80
CA PRO A 71 10.73 19.84 -2.29
C PRO A 71 12.15 20.00 -1.73
N GLY A 72 12.83 18.90 -1.39
CA GLY A 72 14.18 18.97 -0.79
C GLY A 72 15.28 19.61 -1.65
N CYS A 73 15.03 19.78 -2.95
CA CYS A 73 15.91 20.50 -3.88
C CYS A 73 15.70 22.03 -3.92
N ILE A 74 14.72 22.56 -3.20
CA ILE A 74 14.46 24.01 -3.07
C ILE A 74 15.05 24.53 -1.75
N GLU A 75 15.78 25.64 -1.80
CA GLU A 75 16.21 26.39 -0.62
C GLU A 75 15.20 27.52 -0.32
N MET A 76 15.00 27.88 0.95
CA MET A 76 13.97 28.86 1.35
C MET A 76 14.21 30.27 0.77
N GLU A 77 15.46 30.63 0.46
CA GLU A 77 15.82 31.86 -0.25
C GLU A 77 15.29 31.93 -1.70
N ASP A 78 14.99 30.79 -2.32
CA ASP A 78 14.37 30.71 -3.63
C ASP A 78 12.83 30.85 -3.60
N VAL A 79 12.22 30.76 -2.42
CA VAL A 79 10.77 30.84 -2.22
C VAL A 79 10.29 32.29 -2.03
N SER A 80 9.20 32.63 -2.73
CA SER A 80 8.39 33.83 -2.51
C SER A 80 7.00 33.46 -1.99
N CYS A 81 6.36 34.33 -1.21
CA CYS A 81 4.92 34.22 -0.98
C CYS A 81 4.13 34.75 -2.19
N SER A 82 2.94 34.20 -2.39
CA SER A 82 1.92 34.69 -3.33
C SER A 82 0.63 34.92 -2.58
N LEU A 83 0.26 36.19 -2.48
CA LEU A 83 -0.80 36.72 -1.64
C LEU A 83 -1.99 37.17 -2.49
N ASN A 84 -3.20 37.08 -1.95
CA ASN A 84 -4.29 37.87 -2.50
C ASN A 84 -3.97 39.36 -2.26
N SER A 85 -4.16 40.20 -3.29
CA SER A 85 -3.86 41.63 -3.33
C SER A 85 -4.49 42.51 -2.22
N GLU A 86 -5.37 41.93 -1.42
CA GLU A 86 -6.02 42.57 -0.27
C GLU A 86 -5.18 42.49 1.01
N TYR A 87 -4.21 41.56 1.11
CA TYR A 87 -3.48 41.24 2.34
C TYR A 87 -1.95 41.38 2.23
N ASN A 88 -1.35 41.84 3.32
CA ASN A 88 0.06 41.61 3.67
C ASN A 88 0.10 40.65 4.86
N ILE A 89 1.23 39.95 5.04
CA ILE A 89 1.48 39.07 6.18
C ILE A 89 2.67 39.60 6.99
N LYS A 90 2.59 39.56 8.32
CA LYS A 90 3.75 39.78 9.20
C LYS A 90 4.08 38.52 9.98
N MET A 91 5.31 38.03 9.86
CA MET A 91 5.87 36.87 10.58
C MET A 91 7.21 37.27 11.18
N ASP A 92 7.48 36.90 12.43
CA ASP A 92 8.72 37.23 13.18
C ASP A 92 9.13 38.72 13.09
N GLY A 93 8.14 39.62 13.13
CA GLY A 93 8.35 41.07 13.02
C GLY A 93 8.57 41.61 11.60
N ILE A 94 8.75 40.75 10.59
CA ILE A 94 9.01 41.08 9.18
C ILE A 94 7.70 41.07 8.39
N THR A 95 7.48 42.09 7.55
CA THR A 95 6.31 42.19 6.67
C THR A 95 6.64 41.64 5.28
N PHE A 96 5.78 40.77 4.78
CA PHE A 96 5.80 40.14 3.47
C PHE A 96 4.59 40.61 2.66
N CYS A 97 4.85 41.10 1.45
CA CYS A 97 3.86 41.52 0.46
C CYS A 97 3.85 40.50 -0.70
N ASP A 98 2.92 40.59 -1.65
CA ASP A 98 2.91 39.66 -2.79
C ASP A 98 4.26 39.65 -3.55
N GLY A 99 4.81 38.45 -3.76
CA GLY A 99 6.13 38.23 -4.35
C GLY A 99 7.33 38.38 -3.40
N SER A 100 7.14 38.82 -2.14
CA SER A 100 8.22 38.91 -1.15
C SER A 100 8.91 37.56 -0.95
N LYS A 101 10.24 37.57 -0.92
CA LYS A 101 11.09 36.42 -0.61
C LYS A 101 10.96 36.03 0.87
N LEU A 102 11.16 34.75 1.15
CA LEU A 102 11.12 34.17 2.51
C LEU A 102 12.52 33.81 3.05
N ASP A 103 13.56 34.48 2.57
CA ASP A 103 14.97 34.31 2.95
C ASP A 103 15.27 34.48 4.45
N SER A 104 14.41 35.20 5.17
CA SER A 104 14.47 35.39 6.63
C SER A 104 13.74 34.31 7.44
N ILE A 105 12.92 33.48 6.79
CA ILE A 105 12.13 32.41 7.42
C ILE A 105 12.98 31.14 7.52
N LYS A 106 12.81 30.40 8.62
CA LYS A 106 13.50 29.13 8.86
C LYS A 106 12.52 27.98 8.74
N GLU A 107 13.01 26.88 8.18
CA GLU A 107 12.31 25.60 8.15
C GLU A 107 12.10 25.06 9.58
N ASP A 108 11.08 24.22 9.73
CA ASP A 108 10.71 23.51 10.98
C ASP A 108 10.38 24.39 12.20
N MET A 109 10.18 25.69 12.01
CA MET A 109 9.76 26.64 13.04
C MET A 109 8.27 26.97 12.90
N GLU A 110 7.59 27.12 14.04
CA GLU A 110 6.19 27.58 14.10
C GLU A 110 6.14 29.11 14.23
N TYR A 111 5.48 29.78 13.28
CA TYR A 111 5.34 31.23 13.20
C TYR A 111 3.90 31.67 13.44
N GLU A 112 3.69 32.70 14.27
CA GLU A 112 2.43 33.46 14.22
C GLU A 112 2.48 34.40 13.00
N ALA A 113 1.62 34.14 12.02
CA ALA A 113 1.42 35.00 10.86
C ALA A 113 0.22 35.93 11.08
N LEU A 114 0.48 37.22 11.05
CA LEU A 114 -0.52 38.27 11.24
C LEU A 114 -0.96 38.82 9.88
N LEU A 115 -2.23 38.66 9.54
CA LEU A 115 -2.80 39.13 8.28
C LEU A 115 -3.43 40.51 8.48
N PHE A 116 -3.07 41.46 7.62
CA PHE A 116 -3.61 42.82 7.66
C PHE A 116 -3.74 43.39 6.25
N GLY A 117 -4.64 44.37 6.08
CA GLY A 117 -4.99 44.89 4.76
C GLY A 117 -3.85 45.67 4.11
N THR A 118 -3.68 45.57 2.79
CA THR A 118 -2.59 46.24 2.04
C THR A 118 -2.55 47.77 2.19
N ASN A 119 -3.69 48.39 2.53
CA ASN A 119 -3.82 49.84 2.80
C ASN A 119 -3.87 50.20 4.30
N GLY A 120 -3.71 49.22 5.20
CA GLY A 120 -3.75 49.40 6.66
C GLY A 120 -2.36 49.41 7.31
N SER A 121 -2.30 49.84 8.57
CA SER A 121 -1.15 49.53 9.43
C SER A 121 -1.23 48.08 9.93
N ASP A 122 -0.09 47.54 10.35
CA ASP A 122 0.05 46.27 11.07
C ASP A 122 -0.56 46.29 12.49
N GLU A 123 -1.20 47.41 12.87
CA GLU A 123 -2.03 47.52 14.07
C GLU A 123 -3.46 46.99 13.85
N ASN A 124 -3.94 46.96 12.60
CA ASN A 124 -5.30 46.50 12.25
C ASN A 124 -5.28 45.06 11.71
N ILE A 125 -4.89 44.13 12.57
CA ILE A 125 -4.84 42.69 12.26
C ILE A 125 -6.27 42.16 12.03
N GLN A 126 -6.48 41.56 10.87
CA GLN A 126 -7.76 40.96 10.48
C GLN A 126 -7.83 39.49 10.90
N GLU A 127 -6.72 38.76 10.77
CA GLU A 127 -6.63 37.33 11.07
C GLU A 127 -5.24 36.97 11.63
N ARG A 128 -5.18 35.88 12.39
CA ARG A 128 -3.96 35.28 12.94
C ARG A 128 -3.98 33.80 12.64
N ILE A 129 -2.91 33.29 12.03
CA ILE A 129 -2.75 31.86 11.77
C ILE A 129 -1.39 31.38 12.26
N SER A 130 -1.31 30.13 12.69
CA SER A 130 -0.02 29.44 12.89
C SER A 130 0.47 28.91 11.54
N VAL A 131 1.74 29.09 11.22
CA VAL A 131 2.35 28.64 9.98
C VAL A 131 3.64 27.87 10.25
N ILE A 132 3.82 26.74 9.56
CA ILE A 132 5.07 25.97 9.55
C ILE A 132 5.53 25.77 8.10
N PHE A 133 6.82 25.99 7.86
CA PHE A 133 7.47 25.67 6.59
C PHE A 133 8.38 24.46 6.79
N MET A 134 8.15 23.41 6.02
CA MET A 134 8.94 22.18 6.04
C MET A 134 9.59 21.98 4.68
N ARG A 135 10.67 21.20 4.66
CA ARG A 135 11.36 20.80 3.44
C ARG A 135 11.61 19.30 3.45
N GLY A 136 11.42 18.68 2.29
CA GLY A 136 11.60 17.24 2.10
C GLY A 136 13.06 16.82 2.02
N SER A 137 13.26 15.52 1.92
CA SER A 137 14.56 14.93 1.64
C SER A 137 15.06 15.30 0.24
N ARG A 138 16.38 15.23 0.02
CA ARG A 138 16.97 15.42 -1.31
C ARG A 138 16.78 14.16 -2.17
N ILE A 139 15.52 13.90 -2.50
CA ILE A 139 15.02 12.87 -3.41
C ILE A 139 14.37 13.54 -4.64
N PRO A 140 14.14 12.81 -5.75
CA PRO A 140 13.39 13.35 -6.88
C PRO A 140 12.00 13.84 -6.46
N CYS A 141 11.46 14.82 -7.18
CA CYS A 141 10.09 15.29 -6.94
C CYS A 141 9.26 15.22 -8.23
N ILE A 142 7.97 14.93 -8.05
CA ILE A 142 7.00 14.78 -9.12
C ILE A 142 5.88 15.80 -8.90
N ARG A 143 5.59 16.61 -9.92
CA ARG A 143 4.41 17.48 -9.92
C ARG A 143 3.48 17.03 -11.05
N LEU A 144 2.21 16.79 -10.71
CA LEU A 144 1.18 16.39 -11.64
C LEU A 144 0.01 17.37 -11.56
N ASP A 145 -0.36 17.96 -12.69
CA ASP A 145 -1.53 18.83 -12.79
C ASP A 145 -2.64 18.07 -13.54
N THR A 146 -3.80 17.86 -12.91
CA THR A 146 -4.98 17.21 -13.51
C THR A 146 -5.75 18.19 -14.40
N THR A 147 -6.70 17.70 -15.20
CA THR A 147 -7.49 18.55 -16.10
C THR A 147 -8.50 19.41 -15.34
N SER A 148 -9.06 18.88 -14.24
CA SER A 148 -9.95 19.59 -13.33
C SER A 148 -9.25 20.57 -12.40
N GLY A 149 -7.95 20.37 -12.13
CA GLY A 149 -7.22 21.08 -11.09
C GLY A 149 -7.52 20.58 -9.66
N ASN A 150 -8.23 19.47 -9.50
CA ASN A 150 -8.43 18.80 -8.20
C ASN A 150 -8.35 17.26 -8.32
N LEU A 151 -8.64 16.56 -7.23
CA LEU A 151 -8.65 15.09 -7.14
C LEU A 151 -10.03 14.50 -6.79
N GLU A 152 -11.06 15.32 -6.58
CA GLU A 152 -12.36 14.90 -6.04
C GLU A 152 -12.98 13.76 -6.87
N TYR A 153 -13.05 13.95 -8.19
CA TYR A 153 -13.60 12.94 -9.11
C TYR A 153 -12.77 11.65 -9.13
N ILE A 154 -11.45 11.74 -9.05
CA ILE A 154 -10.56 10.57 -9.03
C ILE A 154 -10.69 9.79 -7.71
N HIS A 155 -10.97 10.48 -6.60
CA HIS A 155 -11.12 9.88 -5.26
C HIS A 155 -12.54 9.39 -4.96
N GLU A 156 -13.55 9.83 -5.71
CA GLU A 156 -14.96 9.45 -5.53
C GLU A 156 -15.21 7.94 -5.77
N GLU A 157 -14.69 7.38 -6.86
CA GLU A 157 -14.94 5.98 -7.24
C GLU A 157 -13.71 5.34 -7.89
N LYS A 158 -13.37 4.11 -7.47
CA LYS A 158 -12.24 3.36 -8.01
C LYS A 158 -12.45 3.09 -9.50
N GLY A 159 -11.52 3.59 -10.32
CA GLY A 159 -11.58 3.48 -11.77
C GLY A 159 -11.85 4.82 -12.47
N ASN A 160 -12.39 5.82 -11.77
CA ASN A 160 -12.42 7.21 -12.22
C ASN A 160 -11.00 7.69 -12.55
N PHE A 161 -10.91 8.57 -13.54
CA PHE A 161 -9.61 9.01 -14.03
C PHE A 161 -9.68 10.35 -14.77
N GLU A 162 -8.54 11.02 -14.82
CA GLU A 162 -8.34 12.21 -15.64
C GLU A 162 -7.08 12.14 -16.50
N ASN A 163 -6.98 13.07 -17.43
CA ASN A 163 -5.74 13.41 -18.12
C ASN A 163 -5.00 14.49 -17.31
N GLY A 164 -3.71 14.66 -17.58
CA GLY A 164 -2.91 15.70 -16.91
C GLY A 164 -1.55 15.95 -17.55
N ILE A 165 -0.71 16.72 -16.85
CA ILE A 165 0.69 16.95 -17.21
C ILE A 165 1.56 16.47 -16.05
N LEU A 166 2.56 15.64 -16.33
CA LEU A 166 3.56 15.20 -15.37
C LEU A 166 4.86 15.96 -15.59
N GLN A 167 5.44 16.47 -14.52
CA GLN A 167 6.76 17.11 -14.49
C GLN A 167 7.60 16.39 -13.42
N ILE A 168 8.84 16.05 -13.75
CA ILE A 168 9.74 15.28 -12.88
C ILE A 168 11.09 16.00 -12.79
N TRP A 169 11.58 16.18 -11.57
CA TRP A 169 12.91 16.71 -11.28
C TRP A 169 13.70 15.74 -10.40
N LYS A 170 15.01 15.75 -10.58
CA LYS A 170 15.95 14.91 -9.84
C LYS A 170 16.22 15.52 -8.47
N ALA A 171 16.86 14.73 -7.60
CA ALA A 171 17.27 15.13 -6.25
C ALA A 171 18.13 16.42 -6.19
N ASP A 172 18.83 16.74 -7.28
CA ASP A 172 19.66 17.95 -7.43
C ASP A 172 18.89 19.17 -8.02
N GLY A 173 17.57 19.04 -8.22
CA GLY A 173 16.70 20.07 -8.80
C GLY A 173 16.75 20.15 -10.34
N GLN A 174 17.56 19.34 -11.02
CA GLN A 174 17.57 19.34 -12.49
C GLN A 174 16.30 18.69 -13.06
N PRO A 175 15.71 19.25 -14.14
CA PRO A 175 14.56 18.64 -14.78
C PRO A 175 14.93 17.32 -15.46
N ASP A 176 14.10 16.30 -15.30
CA ASP A 176 14.23 15.02 -16.02
C ASP A 176 13.26 14.96 -17.21
N LYS A 177 11.95 15.12 -16.96
CA LYS A 177 10.89 14.99 -17.98
C LYS A 177 9.73 15.94 -17.75
N ILE A 178 9.09 16.33 -18.85
CA ILE A 178 7.73 16.90 -18.87
C ILE A 178 6.93 16.10 -19.89
N MET A 179 5.80 15.54 -19.49
CA MET A 179 5.05 14.55 -20.26
C MET A 179 3.54 14.75 -20.11
N LYS A 180 2.77 14.33 -21.12
CA LYS A 180 1.32 14.27 -21.02
C LYS A 180 0.89 12.95 -20.40
N VAL A 181 0.05 13.04 -19.38
CA VAL A 181 -0.63 11.91 -18.75
C VAL A 181 -1.95 11.68 -19.48
N LYS A 182 -2.08 10.51 -20.11
CA LYS A 182 -3.32 10.05 -20.74
C LYS A 182 -4.34 9.55 -19.71
N LYS A 183 -3.87 9.01 -18.58
CA LYS A 183 -4.70 8.54 -17.46
C LYS A 183 -3.92 8.67 -16.15
N ILE A 184 -4.45 9.40 -15.17
CA ILE A 184 -4.18 9.17 -13.74
C ILE A 184 -5.45 8.59 -13.13
N SER A 185 -5.32 7.49 -12.38
CA SER A 185 -6.40 6.94 -11.56
C SER A 185 -5.86 6.39 -10.26
N GLY A 186 -6.69 6.31 -9.22
CA GLY A 186 -6.38 5.52 -8.04
C GLY A 186 -6.16 4.04 -8.37
N ARG A 187 -5.42 3.33 -7.52
CA ARG A 187 -5.17 1.87 -7.62
C ARG A 187 -5.17 1.20 -6.25
N GLY A 188 -4.94 -0.11 -6.26
CA GLY A 188 -4.89 -0.95 -5.06
C GLY A 188 -6.26 -1.50 -4.69
N ASN A 189 -6.25 -2.56 -3.89
CA ASN A 189 -7.46 -3.13 -3.29
C ASN A 189 -7.62 -2.54 -1.88
N THR A 190 -6.99 -3.11 -0.86
CA THR A 190 -6.97 -2.53 0.51
C THR A 190 -6.42 -1.10 0.53
N ALA A 191 -5.38 -0.80 -0.25
CA ALA A 191 -4.81 0.54 -0.37
C ALA A 191 -5.75 1.58 -1.03
N TRP A 192 -6.87 1.18 -1.64
CA TRP A 192 -7.89 2.11 -2.10
C TRP A 192 -8.66 2.73 -0.93
N ASP A 193 -8.81 2.05 0.20
CA ASP A 193 -9.56 2.56 1.36
C ASP A 193 -8.70 3.42 2.30
N ALA A 194 -7.38 3.37 2.18
CA ALA A 194 -6.43 4.25 2.87
C ALA A 194 -6.73 5.74 2.62
N ILE A 195 -6.39 6.62 3.58
CA ILE A 195 -6.58 8.08 3.37
C ILE A 195 -5.59 8.66 2.35
N LYS A 196 -4.43 8.01 2.19
CA LYS A 196 -3.39 8.33 1.20
C LYS A 196 -3.46 7.31 0.07
N LYS A 197 -4.05 7.70 -1.07
CA LYS A 197 -4.31 6.81 -2.21
C LYS A 197 -3.03 6.55 -3.02
N SER A 198 -2.77 5.30 -3.41
CA SER A 198 -1.82 4.97 -4.47
C SER A 198 -2.41 5.24 -5.85
N TYR A 199 -1.57 5.60 -6.84
CA TYR A 199 -2.02 5.93 -8.21
C TYR A 199 -1.34 5.07 -9.29
N THR A 200 -2.07 4.86 -10.39
CA THR A 200 -1.52 4.40 -11.67
C THR A 200 -1.50 5.57 -12.63
N ILE A 201 -0.34 5.83 -13.23
CA ILE A 201 -0.13 6.80 -14.31
C ILE A 201 0.05 6.04 -15.62
N LYS A 202 -0.73 6.40 -16.64
CA LYS A 202 -0.51 6.01 -18.04
C LYS A 202 -0.20 7.24 -18.87
N LEU A 203 1.00 7.28 -19.44
CA LEU A 203 1.47 8.34 -20.31
C LEU A 203 0.80 8.26 -21.70
N GLU A 204 0.76 9.39 -22.42
CA GLU A 204 0.32 9.41 -23.82
C GLU A 204 1.35 8.67 -24.70
N ASP A 205 2.63 9.00 -24.54
CA ASP A 205 3.79 8.39 -25.19
C ASP A 205 4.69 7.70 -24.16
N ALA A 206 5.46 6.69 -24.61
CA ALA A 206 6.39 5.99 -23.72
C ALA A 206 7.57 6.91 -23.39
N ALA A 207 8.04 6.84 -22.14
CA ALA A 207 9.19 7.59 -21.68
C ALA A 207 10.02 6.77 -20.70
N ASP A 208 11.31 7.04 -20.72
CA ASP A 208 12.29 6.65 -19.71
C ASP A 208 12.25 7.70 -18.60
N ILE A 209 11.81 7.29 -17.41
CA ILE A 209 11.67 8.11 -16.21
C ILE A 209 12.80 7.76 -15.25
N LEU A 210 13.62 8.75 -14.88
CA LEU A 210 14.72 8.62 -13.91
C LEU A 210 15.77 7.53 -14.24
N GLY A 211 15.76 6.96 -15.45
CA GLY A 211 16.66 5.90 -15.90
C GLY A 211 16.04 4.51 -16.00
N MET A 212 14.80 4.33 -15.52
CA MET A 212 14.09 3.04 -15.38
C MET A 212 13.47 2.52 -16.70
N GLY A 213 14.08 2.85 -17.85
CA GLY A 213 13.70 2.33 -19.15
C GLY A 213 12.37 2.89 -19.73
N MET A 214 12.20 2.75 -21.05
CA MET A 214 11.05 3.33 -21.77
C MET A 214 9.78 2.51 -21.55
N ALA A 215 8.77 3.10 -20.90
CA ALA A 215 7.44 2.50 -20.73
C ALA A 215 6.30 3.54 -20.71
N LYS A 216 5.05 3.05 -20.79
CA LYS A 216 3.84 3.89 -20.71
C LYS A 216 3.14 3.85 -19.35
N THR A 217 3.29 2.78 -18.59
CA THR A 217 2.59 2.58 -17.31
C THR A 217 3.57 2.69 -16.14
N TRP A 218 3.23 3.54 -15.17
CA TRP A 218 4.04 3.84 -13.99
C TRP A 218 3.15 3.88 -12.76
N ILE A 219 3.68 3.41 -11.63
CA ILE A 219 2.93 3.32 -10.37
C ILE A 219 3.52 4.32 -9.38
N LEU A 220 2.64 5.03 -8.67
CA LEU A 220 2.99 5.80 -7.48
C LEU A 220 2.39 5.05 -6.29
N ASN A 221 3.20 4.24 -5.61
CA ASN A 221 2.76 3.53 -4.41
C ASN A 221 2.93 4.42 -3.17
N ALA A 222 1.89 4.48 -2.33
CA ALA A 222 1.88 5.29 -1.13
C ALA A 222 2.61 4.64 0.06
N ASN A 223 2.87 3.33 -0.01
CA ASN A 223 3.35 2.45 1.08
C ASN A 223 2.64 2.73 2.41
N TYR A 224 1.35 3.05 2.36
CA TYR A 224 0.66 3.69 3.48
C TYR A 224 0.58 2.78 4.73
N TYR A 225 0.47 1.47 4.52
CA TYR A 225 0.35 0.49 5.60
C TYR A 225 1.70 -0.08 6.10
N ASP A 226 2.83 0.28 5.46
CA ASP A 226 4.16 -0.01 5.97
C ASP A 226 4.61 1.12 6.89
N GLY A 227 4.59 0.87 8.20
CA GLY A 227 5.04 1.83 9.20
C GLY A 227 6.54 2.17 9.11
N ALA A 228 7.36 1.37 8.41
CA ALA A 228 8.77 1.69 8.15
C ALA A 228 9.00 2.39 6.79
N TYR A 229 7.96 2.50 5.94
CA TYR A 229 7.96 2.98 4.53
C TYR A 229 8.82 2.17 3.52
N ILE A 230 9.86 1.48 3.97
CA ILE A 230 10.93 0.92 3.13
C ILE A 230 10.82 -0.59 2.84
N ARG A 231 9.88 -1.35 3.41
CA ARG A 231 9.79 -2.82 3.23
C ARG A 231 9.78 -3.22 1.76
N ASN A 232 8.91 -2.59 0.98
CA ASN A 232 8.80 -2.84 -0.46
C ASN A 232 10.10 -2.48 -1.22
N GLN A 233 10.86 -1.47 -0.79
CA GLN A 233 12.16 -1.15 -1.39
C GLN A 233 13.22 -2.21 -1.06
N ILE A 234 13.37 -2.59 0.21
CA ILE A 234 14.41 -3.55 0.60
C ILE A 234 14.10 -4.96 0.10
N GLY A 235 12.83 -5.34 -0.01
CA GLY A 235 12.40 -6.57 -0.68
C GLY A 235 12.85 -6.62 -2.14
N PHE A 236 12.64 -5.54 -2.92
CA PHE A 236 13.17 -5.47 -4.28
C PHE A 236 14.72 -5.43 -4.33
N GLU A 237 15.39 -4.84 -3.35
CA GLU A 237 16.85 -4.91 -3.27
C GLU A 237 17.35 -6.35 -3.06
N ILE A 238 16.77 -7.09 -2.10
CA ILE A 238 17.08 -8.49 -1.84
C ILE A 238 16.82 -9.34 -3.09
N ALA A 239 15.67 -9.17 -3.75
CA ALA A 239 15.31 -9.89 -4.97
C ALA A 239 16.33 -9.67 -6.12
N ARG A 240 16.81 -8.43 -6.30
CA ARG A 240 17.85 -8.11 -7.31
C ARG A 240 19.20 -8.73 -6.97
N LYS A 241 19.59 -8.75 -5.69
CA LYS A 241 20.84 -9.37 -5.23
C LYS A 241 20.78 -10.89 -5.36
N GLY A 242 19.64 -11.49 -5.04
CA GLY A 242 19.29 -12.89 -5.25
C GLY A 242 19.25 -13.32 -6.72
N GLY A 243 19.30 -12.39 -7.67
CA GLY A 243 19.31 -12.70 -9.10
C GLY A 243 17.97 -13.22 -9.63
N ILE A 244 16.85 -12.73 -9.08
CA ILE A 244 15.51 -12.91 -9.65
C ILE A 244 15.45 -12.19 -11.01
N ALA A 245 14.92 -12.87 -12.03
CA ALA A 245 15.12 -12.52 -13.44
C ALA A 245 14.57 -11.14 -13.85
N TYR A 246 13.48 -10.69 -13.22
CA TYR A 246 12.96 -9.33 -13.32
C TYR A 246 12.51 -8.88 -11.93
N VAL A 247 12.88 -7.66 -11.56
CA VAL A 247 12.44 -7.01 -10.33
C VAL A 247 12.14 -5.55 -10.69
N PRO A 248 10.95 -5.02 -10.39
CA PRO A 248 10.58 -3.64 -10.73
C PRO A 248 11.62 -2.63 -10.24
N GLU A 249 12.09 -1.73 -11.10
CA GLU A 249 12.86 -0.56 -10.68
C GLU A 249 11.96 0.48 -9.98
N GLU A 250 12.55 1.21 -9.03
CA GLU A 250 11.86 2.04 -8.06
C GLU A 250 12.69 3.25 -7.60
N GLN A 251 12.05 4.39 -7.34
CA GLN A 251 12.67 5.50 -6.61
C GLN A 251 11.64 6.16 -5.69
N PHE A 252 12.07 6.53 -4.48
CA PHE A 252 11.27 7.38 -3.61
C PHE A 252 11.20 8.81 -4.17
N VAL A 253 10.02 9.41 -4.11
CA VAL A 253 9.74 10.75 -4.64
C VAL A 253 8.81 11.55 -3.72
N ASP A 254 9.04 12.85 -3.62
CA ASP A 254 8.03 13.78 -3.07
C ASP A 254 7.00 14.06 -4.17
N LEU A 255 5.75 13.64 -3.96
CA LEU A 255 4.65 13.84 -4.91
C LEU A 255 3.90 15.13 -4.62
N TYR A 256 3.55 15.86 -5.67
CA TYR A 256 2.65 17.01 -5.62
C TYR A 256 1.57 16.85 -6.70
N ILE A 257 0.32 17.12 -6.35
CA ILE A 257 -0.79 17.15 -7.31
C ILE A 257 -1.52 18.49 -7.22
N ASN A 258 -1.73 19.16 -8.35
CA ASN A 258 -2.42 20.46 -8.45
C ASN A 258 -1.88 21.55 -7.51
N GLY A 259 -0.57 21.53 -7.27
CA GLY A 259 0.11 22.46 -6.36
C GLY A 259 0.13 22.05 -4.89
N GLU A 260 -0.56 20.99 -4.47
CA GLU A 260 -0.49 20.47 -3.10
C GLU A 260 0.51 19.31 -2.95
N TYR A 261 1.24 19.27 -1.84
CA TYR A 261 2.11 18.12 -1.48
C TYR A 261 1.26 16.90 -1.10
N MET A 262 1.36 15.79 -1.84
CA MET A 262 0.58 14.57 -1.61
C MET A 262 1.24 13.55 -0.68
N GLY A 263 2.51 13.74 -0.29
CA GLY A 263 3.30 12.79 0.48
C GLY A 263 4.55 12.27 -0.24
N LEU A 264 5.30 11.43 0.48
CA LEU A 264 6.38 10.58 0.00
C LEU A 264 5.77 9.35 -0.71
N TYR A 265 6.13 9.10 -1.96
CA TYR A 265 5.68 7.92 -2.71
C TYR A 265 6.89 7.12 -3.20
N GLN A 266 6.68 5.83 -3.42
CA GLN A 266 7.57 5.02 -4.22
C GLN A 266 7.06 5.07 -5.68
N LEU A 267 7.75 5.82 -6.54
CA LEU A 267 7.58 5.67 -7.99
C LEU A 267 8.19 4.33 -8.37
N MET A 268 7.47 3.51 -9.11
CA MET A 268 7.94 2.20 -9.54
C MET A 268 7.38 1.78 -10.89
N GLU A 269 8.08 0.84 -11.53
CA GLU A 269 7.59 0.15 -12.71
C GLU A 269 6.32 -0.66 -12.39
N LYS A 270 5.45 -0.87 -13.39
CA LYS A 270 4.42 -1.90 -13.32
C LYS A 270 5.01 -3.21 -13.86
N ILE A 271 4.68 -4.35 -13.26
CA ILE A 271 4.79 -5.65 -13.94
C ILE A 271 3.86 -5.63 -15.18
N GLU A 272 4.49 -5.78 -16.34
CA GLU A 272 3.87 -5.98 -17.65
C GLU A 272 4.89 -6.68 -18.56
N ALA A 273 4.45 -7.44 -19.56
CA ALA A 273 5.36 -8.07 -20.51
C ALA A 273 5.95 -7.01 -21.47
N GLY A 274 7.26 -7.04 -21.68
CA GLY A 274 7.93 -6.17 -22.65
C GLY A 274 9.43 -6.01 -22.43
N LYS A 275 10.11 -5.50 -23.46
CA LYS A 275 11.59 -5.43 -23.54
C LYS A 275 12.30 -4.66 -22.41
N ASN A 276 11.68 -3.60 -21.88
CA ASN A 276 12.21 -2.85 -20.73
C ASN A 276 11.45 -3.19 -19.45
N ARG A 277 10.83 -4.37 -19.42
CA ARG A 277 10.01 -4.92 -18.34
C ARG A 277 10.36 -6.41 -18.27
N LEU A 278 9.39 -7.29 -18.05
CA LEU A 278 9.60 -8.73 -18.19
C LEU A 278 9.64 -9.12 -19.68
N ASP A 279 10.84 -9.35 -20.24
CA ASP A 279 11.02 -9.66 -21.68
C ASP A 279 10.76 -11.14 -22.00
N ILE A 280 9.48 -11.51 -22.01
CA ILE A 280 8.97 -12.87 -22.34
C ILE A 280 8.32 -12.95 -23.73
N GLY A 281 8.60 -12.01 -24.64
CA GLY A 281 8.08 -12.07 -26.00
C GLY A 281 6.54 -12.14 -26.11
N ASN A 282 6.03 -13.31 -26.53
CA ASN A 282 4.58 -13.61 -26.63
C ASN A 282 4.14 -14.71 -25.63
N ASP A 283 5.02 -15.10 -24.72
CA ASP A 283 4.73 -16.09 -23.68
C ASP A 283 3.85 -15.51 -22.55
N TYR A 284 3.51 -16.35 -21.59
CA TYR A 284 2.43 -16.07 -20.65
C TYR A 284 2.98 -15.46 -19.37
N LEU A 285 2.47 -14.27 -19.01
CA LEU A 285 2.60 -13.69 -17.67
C LEU A 285 1.36 -14.01 -16.87
N LEU A 286 1.56 -14.58 -15.70
CA LEU A 286 0.55 -15.21 -14.87
C LEU A 286 0.58 -14.57 -13.47
N GLU A 287 -0.57 -14.43 -12.81
CA GLU A 287 -0.70 -13.94 -11.43
C GLU A 287 -1.70 -14.80 -10.66
N VAL A 288 -1.30 -15.28 -9.47
CA VAL A 288 -2.24 -15.84 -8.50
C VAL A 288 -2.96 -14.68 -7.83
N ASP A 289 -4.30 -14.68 -7.83
CA ASP A 289 -5.11 -13.66 -7.15
C ASP A 289 -6.41 -14.25 -6.59
N TYR A 290 -7.22 -13.44 -5.92
CA TYR A 290 -8.53 -13.87 -5.45
C TYR A 290 -9.58 -13.89 -6.58
N MET A 291 -10.49 -14.87 -6.56
CA MET A 291 -11.57 -15.06 -7.54
C MET A 291 -12.34 -13.77 -7.85
N GLU A 292 -12.73 -13.03 -6.81
CA GLU A 292 -13.50 -11.78 -6.91
C GLU A 292 -12.77 -10.60 -7.56
N ARG A 293 -11.46 -10.72 -7.79
CA ARG A 293 -10.66 -9.82 -8.62
C ARG A 293 -10.43 -10.43 -10.01
N ALA A 294 -10.02 -11.70 -10.07
CA ALA A 294 -9.77 -12.44 -11.30
C ALA A 294 -10.94 -12.44 -12.30
N VAL A 295 -12.20 -12.45 -11.83
CA VAL A 295 -13.40 -12.37 -12.67
C VAL A 295 -13.55 -11.08 -13.50
N LEU A 296 -12.72 -10.06 -13.25
CA LEU A 296 -12.65 -8.83 -14.04
C LEU A 296 -11.69 -8.93 -15.23
N GLU A 297 -10.86 -9.98 -15.26
CA GLU A 297 -9.82 -10.24 -16.24
C GLU A 297 -10.01 -11.64 -16.85
N GLU A 298 -8.99 -12.18 -17.51
CA GLU A 298 -9.04 -13.57 -18.02
C GLU A 298 -8.11 -14.45 -17.20
N TYR A 299 -8.58 -15.64 -16.84
CA TYR A 299 -7.94 -16.53 -15.90
C TYR A 299 -8.23 -17.99 -16.25
N ILE A 300 -7.38 -18.90 -15.76
CA ILE A 300 -7.70 -20.33 -15.62
C ILE A 300 -7.99 -20.66 -14.16
N LEU A 301 -8.51 -21.85 -13.87
CA LEU A 301 -8.70 -22.35 -12.51
C LEU A 301 -7.81 -23.56 -12.23
N LEU A 302 -7.11 -23.53 -11.11
CA LEU A 302 -6.46 -24.71 -10.52
C LEU A 302 -7.52 -25.59 -9.84
N GLU A 303 -7.14 -26.80 -9.43
CA GLU A 303 -8.06 -27.83 -8.93
C GLU A 303 -8.89 -27.38 -7.71
N ASN A 304 -8.28 -26.61 -6.80
CA ASN A 304 -8.95 -25.99 -5.65
C ASN A 304 -9.77 -24.72 -5.97
N GLN A 305 -10.01 -24.42 -7.26
CA GLN A 305 -10.64 -23.19 -7.74
C GLN A 305 -9.85 -21.89 -7.46
N GLN A 306 -8.56 -21.98 -7.10
CA GLN A 306 -7.69 -20.81 -7.13
C GLN A 306 -7.52 -20.32 -8.58
N PRO A 307 -7.76 -19.05 -8.88
CA PRO A 307 -7.58 -18.53 -10.23
C PRO A 307 -6.12 -18.15 -10.48
N LEU A 308 -5.72 -18.32 -11.74
CA LEU A 308 -4.47 -17.81 -12.26
C LEU A 308 -4.78 -16.84 -13.41
N VAL A 309 -4.63 -15.54 -13.17
CA VAL A 309 -4.91 -14.44 -14.10
C VAL A 309 -3.83 -14.38 -15.18
N ILE A 310 -4.22 -14.12 -16.42
CA ILE A 310 -3.35 -14.14 -17.60
C ILE A 310 -3.20 -12.72 -18.16
N HIS A 311 -2.11 -12.06 -17.77
CA HIS A 311 -1.77 -10.69 -18.16
C HIS A 311 -1.14 -10.59 -19.54
N ALA A 312 -0.41 -11.61 -19.97
CA ALA A 312 0.21 -11.68 -21.29
C ALA A 312 0.02 -13.08 -21.93
N PRO A 313 0.06 -13.19 -23.26
CA PRO A 313 0.00 -12.07 -24.22
C PRO A 313 -1.40 -11.43 -24.25
N GLU A 314 -1.49 -10.11 -24.53
CA GLU A 314 -2.79 -9.39 -24.61
C GLU A 314 -3.75 -9.96 -25.69
N LYS A 315 -3.22 -10.71 -26.65
CA LYS A 315 -3.94 -11.22 -27.84
C LYS A 315 -3.40 -12.59 -28.23
N GLU A 316 -4.23 -13.36 -28.94
CA GLU A 316 -3.87 -14.67 -29.51
C GLU A 316 -3.43 -15.72 -28.47
N ARG A 317 -3.73 -15.48 -27.18
CA ARG A 317 -3.58 -16.42 -26.06
C ARG A 317 -4.46 -17.67 -26.23
N ASP A 318 -3.90 -18.85 -25.95
CA ASP A 318 -4.56 -20.15 -26.01
C ASP A 318 -4.80 -20.68 -24.58
N ILE A 319 -5.89 -20.20 -23.97
CA ILE A 319 -6.26 -20.49 -22.58
C ILE A 319 -6.35 -22.01 -22.31
N ASN A 320 -6.80 -22.79 -23.31
CA ASN A 320 -6.92 -24.24 -23.17
C ASN A 320 -5.56 -24.94 -23.05
N LYS A 321 -4.51 -24.41 -23.69
CA LYS A 321 -3.14 -24.92 -23.49
C LYS A 321 -2.61 -24.59 -22.10
N VAL A 322 -2.84 -23.36 -21.63
CA VAL A 322 -2.43 -22.95 -20.27
C VAL A 322 -3.11 -23.84 -19.23
N GLN A 323 -4.43 -24.01 -19.32
CA GLN A 323 -5.19 -24.93 -18.46
C GLN A 323 -4.62 -26.35 -18.56
N ALA A 324 -4.45 -26.90 -19.78
CA ALA A 324 -3.94 -28.26 -19.95
C ALA A 324 -2.49 -28.45 -19.46
N PHE A 325 -1.67 -27.40 -19.42
CA PHE A 325 -0.35 -27.42 -18.78
C PHE A 325 -0.50 -27.56 -17.26
N PHE A 326 -1.25 -26.65 -16.62
CA PHE A 326 -1.45 -26.66 -15.17
C PHE A 326 -2.21 -27.90 -14.67
N ASP A 327 -3.16 -28.44 -15.45
CA ASP A 327 -3.81 -29.72 -15.15
C ASP A 327 -2.77 -30.85 -15.03
N ARG A 328 -1.84 -30.97 -16.00
CA ARG A 328 -0.79 -32.01 -15.97
C ARG A 328 0.22 -31.75 -14.84
N PHE A 329 0.54 -30.49 -14.60
CA PHE A 329 1.45 -30.03 -13.57
C PHE A 329 0.94 -30.41 -12.17
N GLN A 330 -0.27 -29.99 -11.82
CA GLN A 330 -0.89 -30.26 -10.52
C GLN A 330 -1.01 -31.76 -10.30
N ASN A 331 -1.50 -32.52 -11.29
CA ASN A 331 -1.60 -33.98 -11.20
C ASN A 331 -0.24 -34.67 -10.96
N SER A 332 0.88 -34.08 -11.38
CA SER A 332 2.22 -34.59 -11.07
C SER A 332 2.58 -34.33 -9.59
N ILE A 333 2.40 -33.08 -9.14
CA ILE A 333 2.71 -32.65 -7.78
C ILE A 333 1.85 -33.37 -6.74
N GLU A 334 0.53 -33.48 -6.97
CA GLU A 334 -0.40 -34.19 -6.08
C GLU A 334 -0.13 -35.71 -6.03
N ALA A 335 0.57 -36.26 -7.03
CA ALA A 335 1.08 -37.62 -7.01
C ALA A 335 2.47 -37.76 -6.35
N GLY A 336 3.01 -36.68 -5.77
CA GLY A 336 4.33 -36.62 -5.14
C GLY A 336 5.51 -36.51 -6.12
N ASN A 337 5.27 -36.16 -7.39
CA ASN A 337 6.30 -36.13 -8.43
C ASN A 337 6.58 -34.70 -8.92
N VAL A 338 7.81 -34.22 -8.75
CA VAL A 338 8.26 -32.95 -9.32
C VAL A 338 8.40 -33.07 -10.85
N PRO A 339 7.65 -32.29 -11.66
CA PRO A 339 7.77 -32.32 -13.12
C PRO A 339 8.96 -31.47 -13.58
N SER A 340 10.18 -31.88 -13.21
CA SER A 340 11.40 -31.05 -13.34
C SER A 340 11.77 -30.67 -14.78
N GLN A 341 11.29 -31.38 -15.80
CA GLN A 341 11.42 -30.95 -17.20
C GLN A 341 10.50 -29.79 -17.61
N ASN A 342 9.52 -29.43 -16.76
CA ASN A 342 8.53 -28.38 -16.98
C ASN A 342 8.68 -27.20 -16.00
N ILE A 343 9.73 -27.18 -15.19
CA ILE A 343 10.02 -26.15 -14.18
C ILE A 343 11.44 -25.64 -14.37
N ASN A 344 11.63 -24.33 -14.35
CA ASN A 344 12.95 -23.76 -14.12
C ASN A 344 13.29 -23.82 -12.62
N MET A 345 13.90 -24.93 -12.18
CA MET A 345 14.18 -25.20 -10.77
C MET A 345 15.00 -24.09 -10.08
N GLU A 346 15.86 -23.37 -10.82
CA GLU A 346 16.66 -22.25 -10.30
C GLU A 346 15.77 -21.06 -9.92
N SER A 347 14.78 -20.69 -10.75
CA SER A 347 13.82 -19.62 -10.44
C SER A 347 12.98 -19.94 -9.20
N PHE A 348 12.53 -21.20 -9.07
CA PHE A 348 11.80 -21.67 -7.89
C PHE A 348 12.71 -21.72 -6.65
N ALA A 349 13.96 -22.17 -6.75
CA ALA A 349 14.88 -22.15 -5.62
C ALA A 349 15.18 -20.72 -5.14
N LYS A 350 15.30 -19.76 -6.06
CA LYS A 350 15.44 -18.33 -5.72
C LYS A 350 14.19 -17.76 -5.06
N MET A 351 13.00 -18.06 -5.59
CA MET A 351 11.77 -17.57 -4.99
C MET A 351 11.47 -18.23 -3.64
N PHE A 352 11.79 -19.52 -3.45
CA PHE A 352 11.75 -20.17 -2.13
C PHE A 352 12.58 -19.38 -1.10
N VAL A 353 13.84 -19.05 -1.42
CA VAL A 353 14.69 -18.26 -0.53
C VAL A 353 14.12 -16.85 -0.30
N MET A 354 13.57 -16.23 -1.34
CA MET A 354 12.94 -14.91 -1.24
C MET A 354 11.74 -14.92 -0.28
N GLU A 355 10.82 -15.86 -0.46
CA GLU A 355 9.58 -15.96 0.32
C GLU A 355 9.84 -16.47 1.75
N GLU A 356 10.91 -17.23 1.97
CA GLU A 356 11.43 -17.47 3.32
C GLU A 356 11.84 -16.15 4.00
N ILE A 357 12.62 -15.30 3.34
CA ILE A 357 13.10 -14.02 3.92
C ILE A 357 11.93 -13.04 4.16
N LEU A 358 10.97 -13.01 3.25
CA LEU A 358 9.81 -12.11 3.34
C LEU A 358 8.79 -12.59 4.36
N GLN A 359 8.52 -13.90 4.40
CA GLN A 359 7.38 -14.49 5.10
C GLN A 359 6.08 -13.75 4.75
N ASP A 360 5.83 -13.57 3.45
CA ASP A 360 4.72 -12.77 2.94
C ASP A 360 3.37 -13.41 3.26
N MET A 361 2.53 -12.70 4.00
CA MET A 361 1.21 -13.17 4.40
C MET A 361 0.22 -13.34 3.23
N ASP A 362 0.53 -12.80 2.04
CA ASP A 362 -0.24 -13.03 0.81
C ASP A 362 0.39 -14.11 -0.10
N PHE A 363 1.51 -14.74 0.32
CA PHE A 363 2.26 -15.76 -0.45
C PHE A 363 1.34 -16.87 -0.98
N GLY A 364 1.32 -17.03 -2.30
CA GLY A 364 0.51 -18.05 -2.97
C GLY A 364 -1.01 -17.81 -2.90
N TYR A 365 -1.48 -16.62 -2.52
CA TYR A 365 -2.89 -16.21 -2.55
C TYR A 365 -3.16 -14.98 -3.43
N SER A 366 -2.25 -14.01 -3.46
CA SER A 366 -2.37 -12.77 -4.23
C SER A 366 -0.98 -12.22 -4.56
N SER A 367 -0.86 -11.33 -5.55
CA SER A 367 0.39 -10.64 -5.93
C SER A 367 1.57 -11.55 -6.32
N HIS A 368 1.39 -12.87 -6.39
CA HIS A 368 2.42 -13.84 -6.73
C HIS A 368 2.41 -14.10 -8.25
N PHE A 369 3.41 -13.57 -8.96
CA PHE A 369 3.53 -13.68 -10.41
C PHE A 369 4.45 -14.82 -10.84
N MET A 370 4.12 -15.42 -11.98
CA MET A 370 4.92 -16.42 -12.67
C MET A 370 4.96 -16.11 -14.18
N TYR A 371 5.87 -16.74 -14.91
CA TYR A 371 5.79 -16.78 -16.38
C TYR A 371 6.03 -18.16 -16.96
N LEU A 372 5.37 -18.45 -18.08
CA LEU A 372 5.36 -19.76 -18.73
C LEU A 372 5.77 -19.64 -20.19
N ASP A 373 6.98 -20.12 -20.52
CA ASP A 373 7.40 -20.40 -21.89
C ASP A 373 6.54 -21.55 -22.42
N MET A 374 5.64 -21.24 -23.34
CA MET A 374 4.61 -22.16 -23.82
C MET A 374 5.14 -23.08 -24.93
N ASP A 375 6.17 -22.66 -25.67
CA ASP A 375 6.78 -23.48 -26.72
C ASP A 375 7.75 -24.52 -26.13
N ALA A 376 8.41 -24.21 -25.01
CA ALA A 376 9.22 -25.15 -24.24
C ALA A 376 8.44 -25.93 -23.16
N GLU A 377 7.23 -25.46 -22.80
CA GLU A 377 6.47 -25.89 -21.62
C GLU A 377 7.26 -25.79 -20.31
N ILE A 378 7.92 -24.64 -20.06
CA ILE A 378 8.72 -24.36 -18.85
C ILE A 378 8.08 -23.22 -18.05
N LEU A 379 7.66 -23.53 -16.82
CA LEU A 379 7.21 -22.55 -15.83
C LEU A 379 8.40 -21.98 -15.05
N TYR A 380 8.36 -20.67 -14.81
CA TYR A 380 9.32 -19.91 -14.02
C TYR A 380 8.58 -19.17 -12.90
N ASP A 381 9.18 -19.13 -11.71
CA ASP A 381 8.66 -18.34 -10.59
C ASP A 381 9.22 -16.90 -10.62
N GLY A 382 8.41 -15.96 -10.13
CA GLY A 382 8.60 -14.52 -10.22
C GLY A 382 8.03 -13.89 -11.50
N PRO A 383 8.03 -12.56 -11.58
CA PRO A 383 8.71 -11.60 -10.69
C PRO A 383 8.03 -11.32 -9.35
N VAL A 384 8.76 -10.75 -8.39
CA VAL A 384 8.23 -10.30 -7.09
C VAL A 384 7.38 -9.01 -7.21
N TRP A 385 6.37 -8.87 -6.35
CA TRP A 385 5.43 -7.71 -6.32
C TRP A 385 4.84 -7.46 -4.92
N ASP A 386 4.35 -6.24 -4.66
CA ASP A 386 3.57 -5.86 -3.46
C ASP A 386 4.19 -6.20 -2.08
N LEU A 387 5.51 -6.04 -1.96
CA LEU A 387 6.30 -6.51 -0.80
C LEU A 387 6.18 -5.63 0.47
N ASP A 388 5.12 -4.84 0.63
CA ASP A 388 4.89 -4.03 1.85
C ASP A 388 4.21 -4.83 2.99
N ASN A 389 3.59 -5.97 2.68
CA ASN A 389 2.96 -6.91 3.64
C ASN A 389 3.94 -7.95 4.25
N THR A 390 5.23 -7.63 4.34
CA THR A 390 6.29 -8.61 4.58
C THR A 390 7.18 -8.26 5.78
N MET A 391 8.16 -9.12 6.06
CA MET A 391 9.22 -8.93 7.05
C MET A 391 8.66 -8.59 8.44
N GLY A 392 7.95 -9.58 8.98
CA GLY A 392 7.37 -9.61 10.33
C GLY A 392 6.14 -8.72 10.56
N ARG A 393 5.93 -7.66 9.77
CA ARG A 393 4.78 -6.74 9.84
C ARG A 393 4.37 -6.32 11.27
N GLY A 394 5.35 -6.07 12.14
CA GLY A 394 5.11 -5.70 13.54
C GLY A 394 4.86 -6.89 14.47
N ILE A 395 4.58 -6.62 15.75
CA ILE A 395 4.64 -7.60 16.87
C ILE A 395 3.74 -8.87 16.77
N THR A 396 3.04 -9.08 15.66
CA THR A 396 2.09 -10.19 15.45
C THR A 396 2.67 -11.40 14.71
N LYS A 397 3.84 -11.28 14.06
CA LYS A 397 4.46 -12.38 13.29
C LYS A 397 5.96 -12.49 13.56
N GLU A 398 6.30 -13.42 14.43
CA GLU A 398 7.68 -13.86 14.67
C GLU A 398 8.26 -14.51 13.40
N ALA A 399 9.59 -14.47 13.23
CA ALA A 399 10.29 -15.19 12.18
C ALA A 399 10.23 -16.70 12.45
N VAL A 400 9.88 -17.50 11.43
CA VAL A 400 9.84 -18.97 11.52
C VAL A 400 10.71 -19.61 10.43
N SER A 401 11.14 -20.85 10.64
CA SER A 401 11.80 -21.68 9.62
C SER A 401 10.78 -22.38 8.72
N LEU A 402 11.16 -22.63 7.46
CA LEU A 402 10.40 -23.44 6.49
C LEU A 402 8.93 -22.99 6.33
N TYR A 403 8.73 -21.67 6.36
CA TYR A 403 7.45 -21.04 6.08
C TYR A 403 6.86 -21.50 4.74
N VAL A 404 7.70 -21.55 3.69
CA VAL A 404 7.29 -21.78 2.31
C VAL A 404 6.77 -23.21 2.08
N THR A 405 7.18 -24.20 2.88
CA THR A 405 6.67 -25.59 2.78
C THR A 405 5.44 -25.85 3.64
N ASP A 406 5.21 -25.03 4.66
CA ASP A 406 4.21 -25.32 5.70
C ASP A 406 3.00 -24.39 5.62
N TYR A 407 3.08 -23.29 4.85
CA TYR A 407 2.06 -22.26 4.82
C TYR A 407 0.75 -22.72 4.15
N ASP A 408 -0.28 -22.97 4.97
CA ASP A 408 -1.65 -23.31 4.59
C ASP A 408 -1.78 -24.35 3.46
N LEU A 409 -0.98 -25.42 3.54
CA LEU A 409 -0.94 -26.53 2.59
C LEU A 409 -2.30 -27.07 2.10
N PRO A 410 -3.41 -27.11 2.87
CA PRO A 410 -4.71 -27.53 2.34
C PRO A 410 -5.29 -26.59 1.27
N TYR A 411 -4.90 -25.30 1.25
CA TYR A 411 -5.53 -24.26 0.41
C TYR A 411 -4.55 -23.58 -0.56
N ASN A 412 -3.25 -23.56 -0.25
CA ASN A 412 -2.23 -22.84 -1.00
C ASN A 412 -1.49 -23.76 -1.99
N ASN A 413 -1.74 -23.65 -3.29
CA ASN A 413 -1.07 -24.50 -4.28
C ASN A 413 0.43 -24.27 -4.32
N ILE A 414 0.89 -23.02 -4.23
CA ILE A 414 2.31 -22.66 -4.39
C ILE A 414 3.13 -23.31 -3.25
N SER A 415 2.66 -23.19 -2.01
CA SER A 415 3.22 -23.87 -0.84
C SER A 415 3.29 -25.39 -1.02
N ARG A 416 2.23 -26.04 -1.55
CA ARG A 416 2.25 -27.49 -1.85
C ARG A 416 3.27 -27.87 -2.91
N TRP A 417 3.39 -27.07 -3.97
CA TRP A 417 4.40 -27.28 -5.01
C TRP A 417 5.80 -27.22 -4.41
N TYR A 418 6.06 -26.24 -3.54
CA TYR A 418 7.31 -26.13 -2.83
C TYR A 418 7.58 -27.27 -1.86
N ALA A 419 6.60 -27.73 -1.09
CA ALA A 419 6.77 -28.89 -0.22
C ALA A 419 7.23 -30.14 -1.00
N VAL A 420 6.56 -30.47 -2.12
CA VAL A 420 6.94 -31.62 -2.96
C VAL A 420 8.30 -31.42 -3.65
N MET A 421 8.68 -30.18 -3.99
CA MET A 421 10.02 -29.87 -4.47
C MET A 421 11.08 -29.99 -3.37
N TYR A 422 10.78 -29.55 -2.15
CA TYR A 422 11.68 -29.56 -1.01
C TYR A 422 11.94 -30.98 -0.45
N GLU A 423 11.10 -31.96 -0.78
CA GLU A 423 11.42 -33.39 -0.58
C GLU A 423 12.61 -33.87 -1.42
N GLN A 424 12.94 -33.20 -2.53
CA GLN A 424 14.07 -33.58 -3.39
C GLN A 424 15.40 -33.01 -2.86
N GLU A 425 16.39 -33.89 -2.63
CA GLU A 425 17.72 -33.50 -2.14
C GLU A 425 18.40 -32.46 -3.05
N ASP A 426 18.31 -32.62 -4.37
CA ASP A 426 18.86 -31.68 -5.36
C ASP A 426 18.25 -30.27 -5.25
N PHE A 427 16.96 -30.16 -4.92
CA PHE A 427 16.30 -28.86 -4.74
C PHE A 427 16.66 -28.22 -3.40
N ARG A 428 16.71 -28.99 -2.30
CA ARG A 428 17.23 -28.47 -1.01
C ARG A 428 18.67 -27.97 -1.14
N ASN A 429 19.52 -28.70 -1.85
CA ASN A 429 20.89 -28.28 -2.14
C ASN A 429 20.94 -26.99 -2.97
N MET A 430 20.03 -26.84 -3.95
CA MET A 430 19.89 -25.61 -4.75
C MET A 430 19.46 -24.42 -3.88
N VAL A 431 18.41 -24.55 -3.07
CA VAL A 431 17.95 -23.55 -2.10
C VAL A 431 19.09 -23.10 -1.17
N ARG A 432 19.83 -24.05 -0.60
CA ARG A 432 20.97 -23.77 0.29
C ARG A 432 22.07 -22.96 -0.40
N GLU A 433 22.43 -23.31 -1.65
CA GLU A 433 23.45 -22.58 -2.40
C GLU A 433 22.95 -21.22 -2.92
N GLU A 434 21.68 -21.08 -3.31
CA GLU A 434 21.09 -19.78 -3.67
C GLU A 434 21.09 -18.83 -2.47
N TYR A 435 20.59 -19.28 -1.31
CA TYR A 435 20.62 -18.49 -0.06
C TYR A 435 22.04 -18.03 0.27
N LYS A 436 22.97 -18.97 0.36
CA LYS A 436 24.35 -18.74 0.76
C LYS A 436 25.12 -17.82 -0.18
N ASN A 437 24.93 -17.96 -1.50
CA ASN A 437 25.76 -17.27 -2.48
C ASN A 437 25.15 -15.95 -2.97
N ASN A 438 23.81 -15.83 -3.00
CA ASN A 438 23.13 -14.70 -3.67
C ASN A 438 22.27 -13.84 -2.72
N PHE A 439 21.63 -14.43 -1.69
CA PHE A 439 20.70 -13.69 -0.82
C PHE A 439 21.32 -13.22 0.50
N ARG A 440 22.01 -14.10 1.23
CA ARG A 440 22.44 -13.87 2.63
C ARG A 440 23.17 -12.54 2.85
N GLU A 441 24.17 -12.25 2.01
CA GLU A 441 24.97 -11.03 2.15
C GLU A 441 24.17 -9.73 1.89
N SER A 442 23.01 -9.82 1.22
CA SER A 442 22.11 -8.66 1.08
C SER A 442 21.38 -8.33 2.39
N ILE A 443 20.98 -9.36 3.16
CA ILE A 443 20.35 -9.19 4.48
C ILE A 443 21.38 -8.61 5.46
N VAL A 444 22.60 -9.16 5.47
CA VAL A 444 23.72 -8.65 6.28
C VAL A 444 24.00 -7.18 5.95
N GLY A 445 24.13 -6.81 4.68
CA GLY A 445 24.37 -5.42 4.28
C GLY A 445 23.23 -4.46 4.63
N LEU A 446 21.98 -4.92 4.60
CA LEU A 446 20.83 -4.14 5.05
C LEU A 446 20.86 -3.87 6.56
N LEU A 447 21.19 -4.88 7.37
CA LEU A 447 21.31 -4.77 8.82
C LEU A 447 22.54 -3.94 9.27
N GLU A 448 23.69 -4.10 8.61
CA GLU A 448 24.91 -3.36 8.98
C GLU A 448 24.81 -1.86 8.72
N THR A 449 24.25 -1.45 7.57
CA THR A 449 24.12 -0.03 7.19
C THR A 449 22.90 0.29 6.33
N GLY A 450 22.44 -0.63 5.47
CA GLY A 450 21.51 -0.31 4.39
C GLY A 450 20.14 0.22 4.84
N ILE A 451 19.56 -0.31 5.92
CA ILE A 451 18.30 0.20 6.49
C ILE A 451 18.49 1.63 7.00
N LYS A 452 19.52 1.84 7.83
CA LYS A 452 19.87 3.15 8.37
C LYS A 452 20.14 4.20 7.30
N GLU A 453 20.91 3.88 6.26
CA GLU A 453 21.21 4.83 5.17
C GLU A 453 19.93 5.25 4.42
N LYS A 454 18.98 4.32 4.22
CA LYS A 454 17.68 4.61 3.60
C LYS A 454 16.80 5.49 4.49
N THR A 455 16.71 5.18 5.78
CA THR A 455 15.87 5.95 6.72
C THR A 455 16.45 7.36 6.93
N GLU A 456 17.76 7.50 7.13
CA GLU A 456 18.43 8.81 7.18
C GLU A 456 18.22 9.63 5.89
N MET A 457 18.26 8.99 4.71
CA MET A 457 17.96 9.65 3.43
C MET A 457 16.51 10.14 3.35
N LEU A 458 15.53 9.41 3.90
CA LEU A 458 14.10 9.69 3.76
C LEU A 458 13.49 10.54 4.89
N ALA A 459 14.20 10.73 6.00
CA ALA A 459 13.67 11.31 7.25
C ALA A 459 12.91 12.63 7.10
N ALA A 460 13.40 13.56 6.27
CA ALA A 460 12.74 14.85 6.09
C ALA A 460 11.42 14.72 5.30
N SER A 461 11.37 13.88 4.26
CA SER A 461 10.14 13.58 3.52
C SER A 461 9.14 12.76 4.35
N VAL A 462 9.60 11.78 5.14
CA VAL A 462 8.73 11.03 6.08
C VAL A 462 8.08 12.00 7.07
N LYS A 463 8.86 12.90 7.68
CA LYS A 463 8.34 13.92 8.59
C LYS A 463 7.28 14.83 7.93
N MET A 464 7.43 15.20 6.67
CA MET A 464 6.40 15.95 5.93
C MET A 464 5.15 15.09 5.67
N ASP A 465 5.32 13.81 5.32
CA ASP A 465 4.23 12.87 5.05
C ASP A 465 3.40 12.59 6.31
N GLU A 466 4.05 12.34 7.45
CA GLU A 466 3.41 12.19 8.76
C GLU A 466 2.63 13.44 9.16
N LYS A 467 3.08 14.65 8.79
CA LYS A 467 2.34 15.90 9.06
C LYS A 467 1.11 16.09 8.17
N ARG A 468 1.07 15.50 6.97
CA ARG A 468 -0.13 15.52 6.12
C ARG A 468 -1.12 14.41 6.47
N PHE A 469 -0.62 13.25 6.88
CA PHE A 469 -1.43 12.08 7.21
C PHE A 469 -1.12 11.64 8.65
N CYS A 470 -1.60 12.43 9.61
CA CYS A 470 -1.44 12.27 11.07
C CYS A 470 -2.32 11.14 11.65
N VAL A 471 -2.18 9.93 11.11
CA VAL A 471 -2.95 8.73 11.48
C VAL A 471 -2.05 7.49 11.48
N PRO A 472 -2.45 6.41 12.20
CA PRO A 472 -1.74 5.14 12.21
C PRO A 472 -1.38 4.63 10.81
N ARG A 473 -0.11 4.24 10.65
CA ARG A 473 0.42 3.60 9.43
C ARG A 473 0.27 2.10 9.49
N SER A 474 0.88 1.47 10.50
CA SER A 474 0.75 0.02 10.69
C SER A 474 -0.61 -0.35 11.26
N VAL A 475 -1.29 -1.32 10.64
CA VAL A 475 -2.52 -1.93 11.19
C VAL A 475 -2.20 -2.80 12.42
N PHE A 476 -0.97 -3.29 12.53
CA PHE A 476 -0.51 -4.25 13.53
C PHE A 476 0.25 -3.58 14.68
N MET A 477 0.77 -2.37 14.43
CA MET A 477 1.40 -1.49 15.42
C MET A 477 0.86 -0.06 15.30
N PRO A 478 -0.45 0.17 15.53
CA PRO A 478 -1.10 1.45 15.23
C PRO A 478 -0.61 2.64 16.07
N GLU A 479 -0.09 2.37 17.27
CA GLU A 479 0.44 3.38 18.19
C GLU A 479 1.97 3.57 18.07
N ALA A 480 2.64 2.78 17.23
CA ALA A 480 4.11 2.80 17.16
C ALA A 480 4.65 3.94 16.31
N SER A 481 5.77 4.51 16.71
CA SER A 481 6.50 5.52 15.94
C SER A 481 7.15 4.92 14.69
N TRP A 482 7.63 5.79 13.79
CA TRP A 482 8.40 5.37 12.63
C TRP A 482 9.67 4.60 13.05
N GLU A 483 10.36 5.07 14.08
CA GLU A 483 11.55 4.42 14.66
C GLU A 483 11.20 3.03 15.23
N GLU A 484 10.12 2.88 15.99
CA GLU A 484 9.69 1.58 16.53
C GLU A 484 9.31 0.57 15.41
N ASN A 485 8.81 1.05 14.26
CA ASN A 485 8.55 0.20 13.09
C ASN A 485 9.84 -0.19 12.35
N ILE A 486 10.90 0.61 12.44
CA ILE A 486 12.25 0.29 11.91
C ILE A 486 12.95 -0.71 12.83
N GLU A 487 12.97 -0.46 14.14
CA GLU A 487 13.56 -1.38 15.14
C GLU A 487 12.93 -2.78 15.03
N TYR A 488 11.62 -2.86 14.82
CA TYR A 488 10.95 -4.15 14.59
C TYR A 488 11.37 -4.82 13.27
N LEU A 489 11.55 -4.05 12.19
CA LEU A 489 12.01 -4.57 10.90
C LEU A 489 13.45 -5.11 10.99
N GLU A 490 14.33 -4.40 11.67
CA GLU A 490 15.70 -4.83 11.95
C GLU A 490 15.70 -6.11 12.79
N SER A 491 14.96 -6.15 13.91
CA SER A 491 14.84 -7.35 14.76
C SER A 491 14.33 -8.57 13.99
N TYR A 492 13.30 -8.42 13.15
CA TYR A 492 12.78 -9.52 12.34
C TYR A 492 13.86 -10.06 11.38
N LEU A 493 14.60 -9.17 10.73
CA LEU A 493 15.65 -9.56 9.78
C LEU A 493 16.87 -10.18 10.48
N GLU A 494 17.21 -9.75 11.69
CA GLU A 494 18.23 -10.40 12.54
C GLU A 494 17.80 -11.82 12.93
N ASP A 495 16.57 -11.99 13.42
CA ASP A 495 16.02 -13.29 13.82
C ASP A 495 15.91 -14.24 12.60
N LYS A 496 15.38 -13.77 11.47
CA LYS A 496 15.26 -14.56 10.24
C LYS A 496 16.63 -14.94 9.66
N LEU A 497 17.61 -14.04 9.69
CA LEU A 497 18.99 -14.35 9.28
C LEU A 497 19.60 -15.46 10.14
N CYS A 498 19.38 -15.42 11.46
CA CYS A 498 19.85 -16.46 12.38
C CYS A 498 19.21 -17.82 12.07
N ILE A 499 17.88 -17.85 11.93
CA ILE A 499 17.10 -19.05 11.59
C ILE A 499 17.53 -19.64 10.24
N MET A 500 17.72 -18.81 9.21
CA MET A 500 18.13 -19.26 7.88
C MET A 500 19.60 -19.73 7.84
N ASP A 501 20.50 -19.14 8.64
CA ASP A 501 21.86 -19.64 8.79
C ASP A 501 21.88 -21.02 9.45
N GLU A 502 21.09 -21.23 10.51
CA GLU A 502 20.90 -22.54 11.14
C GLU A 502 20.34 -23.57 10.14
N CYS A 503 19.24 -23.27 9.43
CA CYS A 503 18.62 -24.19 8.47
C CYS A 503 19.46 -24.48 7.22
N PHE A 504 20.14 -23.47 6.66
CA PHE A 504 20.72 -23.57 5.31
C PHE A 504 22.25 -23.54 5.24
N LEU A 505 22.96 -23.11 6.29
CA LEU A 505 24.42 -23.15 6.33
C LEU A 505 24.97 -24.24 7.23
N GLU A 506 24.37 -24.46 8.39
CA GLU A 506 24.79 -25.57 9.25
C GLU A 506 24.54 -26.91 8.57
N LYS A 507 25.41 -27.89 8.86
CA LYS A 507 25.26 -29.23 8.33
C LYS A 507 24.25 -29.96 9.18
N ASP A 508 23.07 -30.21 8.61
CA ASP A 508 22.06 -30.98 9.31
C ASP A 508 22.57 -32.39 9.62
N VAL A 509 22.54 -32.71 10.91
CA VAL A 509 22.46 -34.09 11.38
C VAL A 509 20.97 -34.44 11.38
N GLN A 510 20.41 -34.59 10.18
CA GLN A 510 19.04 -35.08 9.94
C GLN A 510 19.04 -36.27 8.97
N GLU A 511 19.95 -37.22 9.20
CA GLU A 511 19.56 -38.63 9.15
C GLU A 511 18.86 -38.92 10.50
N GLU A 512 17.52 -38.88 10.57
CA GLU A 512 16.66 -39.65 11.50
C GLU A 512 15.20 -39.12 11.51
N ASN A 513 14.44 -39.42 10.45
CA ASN A 513 13.13 -40.10 10.48
C ASN A 513 12.49 -40.09 9.08
N GLU A 514 12.54 -41.23 8.39
CA GLU A 514 11.83 -41.47 7.12
C GLU A 514 10.32 -41.68 7.36
N GLU A 515 9.61 -40.69 7.93
CA GLU A 515 8.16 -40.65 7.78
C GLU A 515 7.84 -40.11 6.38
N GLU A 516 7.04 -40.85 5.61
CA GLU A 516 6.64 -40.49 4.25
C GLU A 516 5.85 -39.17 4.28
N PHE A 517 6.42 -38.10 3.69
CA PHE A 517 5.74 -36.81 3.60
C PHE A 517 4.49 -36.95 2.71
N ILE A 518 3.32 -36.81 3.31
CA ILE A 518 2.03 -36.92 2.63
C ILE A 518 1.36 -35.54 2.68
N LEU A 519 1.17 -34.94 1.49
CA LEU A 519 0.38 -33.71 1.36
C LEU A 519 -1.03 -33.90 1.95
N PRO A 520 -1.57 -32.92 2.68
CA PRO A 520 -2.97 -32.95 3.11
C PRO A 520 -3.90 -32.90 1.90
N GLU A 521 -5.15 -33.36 2.04
CA GLU A 521 -6.15 -33.25 0.97
C GLU A 521 -6.34 -31.79 0.55
N LEU A 522 -6.24 -31.53 -0.77
CA LEU A 522 -6.40 -30.22 -1.37
C LEU A 522 -7.86 -29.75 -1.25
N GLN A 523 -8.06 -28.53 -0.76
CA GLN A 523 -9.37 -27.98 -0.41
C GLN A 523 -9.61 -26.64 -1.10
N VAL A 524 -10.86 -26.43 -1.51
CA VAL A 524 -11.34 -25.15 -2.03
C VAL A 524 -11.44 -24.16 -0.88
N GLN A 525 -10.80 -23.01 -1.00
CA GLN A 525 -10.94 -21.91 -0.05
C GLN A 525 -12.34 -21.26 -0.22
N GLU A 526 -13.32 -21.64 0.60
CA GLU A 526 -14.73 -21.20 0.45
C GLU A 526 -14.92 -19.67 0.59
N ARG A 527 -13.99 -18.98 1.25
CA ARG A 527 -13.83 -17.52 1.35
C ARG A 527 -12.35 -17.21 1.62
N PRO A 528 -11.83 -16.03 1.23
CA PRO A 528 -10.48 -15.61 1.63
C PRO A 528 -10.28 -15.78 3.13
N MET A 529 -9.03 -16.06 3.53
CA MET A 529 -8.63 -15.79 4.91
C MET A 529 -8.94 -14.33 5.22
N GLU A 530 -9.97 -14.10 6.03
CA GLU A 530 -10.01 -12.88 6.83
C GLU A 530 -8.73 -12.91 7.67
N ILE A 531 -7.83 -11.94 7.44
CA ILE A 531 -6.63 -11.69 8.26
C ILE A 531 -7.03 -11.93 9.70
N ASP A 532 -6.42 -12.95 10.35
CA ASP A 532 -6.94 -13.55 11.59
C ASP A 532 -7.59 -12.49 12.46
N GLU A 533 -8.92 -12.52 12.48
CA GLU A 533 -9.66 -11.47 13.17
C GLU A 533 -9.39 -11.54 14.67
N SER A 534 -8.62 -12.48 15.24
CA SER A 534 -8.08 -12.39 16.60
C SER A 534 -7.15 -11.19 16.81
N ALA A 535 -6.33 -10.83 15.82
CA ALA A 535 -5.52 -9.60 15.82
C ALA A 535 -6.40 -8.35 15.64
N LYS A 536 -7.55 -8.50 14.96
CA LYS A 536 -8.62 -7.52 15.07
C LYS A 536 -9.33 -7.61 16.41
N ASP A 537 -9.55 -8.73 17.08
CA ASP A 537 -10.53 -8.88 18.17
C ASP A 537 -10.01 -8.36 19.53
N GLU A 538 -8.74 -7.93 19.61
CA GLU A 538 -8.26 -7.03 20.67
C GLU A 538 -8.46 -5.53 20.34
N SER A 539 -8.68 -5.16 19.07
CA SER A 539 -9.10 -3.82 18.60
C SER A 539 -10.58 -3.69 18.18
N ALA A 540 -11.28 -4.81 17.92
CA ALA A 540 -12.62 -4.95 17.34
C ALA A 540 -13.68 -5.43 18.36
N LYS A 541 -13.25 -5.61 19.62
CA LYS A 541 -14.13 -5.39 20.78
C LYS A 541 -14.53 -3.91 20.92
N GLN A 542 -14.01 -3.03 20.06
CA GLN A 542 -14.60 -1.74 19.70
C GLN A 542 -15.18 -1.84 18.28
N GLU A 543 -16.43 -1.39 18.10
CA GLU A 543 -17.12 -1.26 16.80
C GLU A 543 -17.66 -2.53 16.09
N ALA A 544 -18.83 -3.00 16.54
CA ALA A 544 -19.84 -3.58 15.63
C ALA A 544 -21.24 -3.14 16.09
N GLY A 545 -21.85 -2.17 15.38
CA GLY A 545 -23.02 -1.44 15.92
C GLY A 545 -24.06 -0.85 14.95
N ASN A 546 -23.74 -0.67 13.66
CA ASN A 546 -24.67 -0.39 12.54
C ASN A 546 -25.46 0.94 12.57
N PRO A 547 -25.63 1.61 11.40
CA PRO A 547 -26.91 2.20 11.06
C PRO A 547 -27.40 1.79 9.67
N ALA A 548 -28.51 1.06 9.62
CA ALA A 548 -29.39 1.05 8.45
C ALA A 548 -30.21 2.37 8.43
N THR A 549 -30.70 2.91 7.31
CA THR A 549 -31.26 2.20 6.15
C THR A 549 -31.45 3.12 4.92
N VAL A 550 -31.14 2.59 3.72
CA VAL A 550 -31.95 2.59 2.47
C VAL A 550 -32.15 3.87 1.64
N THR A 551 -31.68 3.82 0.38
CA THR A 551 -32.49 3.76 -0.88
C THR A 551 -31.54 3.57 -2.08
N GLY A 552 -31.75 2.71 -3.09
CA GLY A 552 -32.67 1.57 -3.24
C GLY A 552 -32.87 1.17 -4.73
N PHE A 553 -32.95 -0.12 -5.07
CA PHE A 553 -33.60 -0.61 -6.30
C PHE A 553 -34.17 -2.03 -6.15
N ILE A 554 -34.95 -2.48 -7.14
CA ILE A 554 -36.07 -3.43 -6.98
C ILE A 554 -35.76 -4.86 -7.47
N ALA A 555 -36.03 -5.87 -6.63
CA ALA A 555 -36.61 -7.16 -7.05
C ALA A 555 -37.29 -7.93 -5.89
N LYS A 556 -38.64 -7.91 -5.83
CA LYS A 556 -39.55 -8.89 -5.18
C LYS A 556 -39.07 -9.57 -3.87
N ASN A 557 -39.58 -9.25 -2.68
CA ASN A 557 -41.00 -9.44 -2.32
C ASN A 557 -41.41 -8.75 -0.99
N SER A 558 -42.61 -8.13 -1.00
CA SER A 558 -43.54 -8.01 0.14
C SER A 558 -43.07 -7.43 1.49
N LEU A 559 -43.04 -6.10 1.56
CA LEU A 559 -42.94 -5.30 2.79
C LEU A 559 -44.26 -5.32 3.61
N LEU A 560 -44.15 -5.26 4.94
CA LEU A 560 -45.20 -4.72 5.82
C LEU A 560 -44.56 -3.89 6.94
N PHE A 561 -44.59 -2.56 6.81
CA PHE A 561 -44.09 -1.64 7.84
C PHE A 561 -45.20 -1.26 8.83
N LEU A 562 -44.83 -1.09 10.10
CA LEU A 562 -45.68 -0.51 11.14
C LEU A 562 -44.91 0.63 11.82
N LEU A 563 -45.15 1.85 11.33
CA LEU A 563 -44.60 3.08 11.91
C LEU A 563 -45.42 3.49 13.14
N LEU A 564 -44.73 3.80 14.24
CA LEU A 564 -45.31 4.48 15.40
C LEU A 564 -44.61 5.82 15.62
N GLY A 565 -45.15 6.85 14.97
CA GLY A 565 -44.95 8.25 15.32
C GLY A 565 -46.10 8.76 16.18
N LEU A 566 -45.80 9.62 17.15
CA LEU A 566 -46.71 10.13 18.19
C LEU A 566 -47.97 10.83 17.63
N SER A 567 -49.10 10.12 17.56
CA SER A 567 -50.44 10.69 17.81
C SER A 567 -51.46 9.58 18.09
N GLY A 568 -52.37 9.81 19.03
CA GLY A 568 -53.26 8.76 19.51
C GLY A 568 -54.49 8.55 18.64
N THR A 569 -54.61 7.40 17.98
CA THR A 569 -55.87 6.65 17.77
C THR A 569 -55.56 5.29 17.11
N GLY A 570 -55.93 4.19 17.76
CA GLY A 570 -55.67 2.84 17.26
C GLY A 570 -56.91 2.20 16.65
N ILE A 571 -56.78 1.60 15.46
CA ILE A 571 -57.77 0.69 14.87
C ILE A 571 -57.02 -0.53 14.34
N VAL A 572 -57.47 -1.72 14.74
CA VAL A 572 -56.93 -3.02 14.30
C VAL A 572 -57.94 -3.69 13.37
N LEU A 573 -57.51 -4.13 12.19
CA LEU A 573 -58.26 -5.05 11.34
C LEU A 573 -57.37 -6.20 10.88
N SER A 574 -57.91 -7.42 11.00
CA SER A 574 -57.27 -8.69 10.68
C SER A 574 -57.97 -9.32 9.48
N CYS A 575 -57.23 -10.00 8.60
CA CYS A 575 -57.82 -10.96 7.68
C CYS A 575 -56.87 -12.13 7.36
N ARG A 576 -57.44 -13.24 6.88
CA ARG A 576 -56.94 -14.61 7.12
C ARG A 576 -56.91 -15.44 5.82
N ASN A 577 -55.99 -16.42 5.75
CA ASN A 577 -55.95 -17.56 4.80
C ASN A 577 -55.56 -17.19 3.34
N LYS A 578 -55.01 -18.11 2.51
CA LYS A 578 -55.30 -19.56 2.41
C LYS A 578 -54.15 -20.37 1.74
N LYS A 579 -54.02 -21.66 2.10
CA LYS A 579 -53.11 -22.65 1.47
C LYS A 579 -53.54 -23.06 0.05
N ILE A 580 -52.56 -23.28 -0.83
CA ILE A 580 -52.37 -24.39 -1.82
C ILE A 580 -50.82 -24.54 -1.97
N GLY A 581 -50.17 -25.70 -2.13
CA GLY A 581 -50.61 -27.11 -2.15
C GLY A 581 -50.35 -27.80 -3.50
N LEU A 582 -49.11 -28.16 -3.84
CA LEU A 582 -48.43 -29.42 -3.46
C LEU A 582 -46.91 -29.28 -3.61
#